data_AF-A0A380EDW3-F1
#
_entry.id   AF-A0A380EDW3-F1
#
_cell.length_a   1.000
_cell.length_b   1.000
_cell.length_c   1.000
_cell.angle_alpha   90.00
_cell.angle_beta   90.00
_cell.angle_gamma   90.00
#
_symmetry.space_group_name_H-M   'P 1'
#
loop_
_entity.id
_entity.type
_entity.pdbx_description
1 polymer ?
#
loop_
_entity_poly.entity_id
_entity_poly.type
_entity_poly.pdbx_seq_one_letter_code
_entity_poly.pdbx_strand_id
1 'polypeptide(L)' 'MVNDDADLYIEAVKEDIEIKHAVWQQVLQHAKEDALFATNTSGIPINAMLKHLTRRIKNDSLVYISLTHHVL' A
#
# COMPACT_ATOMS: atom_id res chain seq x y z
N MET A 1 14.16 11.89 13.53
CA MET A 1 12.79 11.57 13.11
C MET A 1 12.67 10.06 13.24
N VAL A 2 11.78 9.58 14.10
CA VAL A 2 11.69 8.15 14.44
C VAL A 2 10.76 7.51 13.41
N ASN A 3 11.29 6.58 12.61
CA ASN A 3 10.47 5.67 11.81
C ASN A 3 9.61 4.85 12.77
N ASP A 4 8.35 4.58 12.43
CA ASP A 4 7.53 3.72 13.29
C ASP A 4 8.06 2.27 13.25
N ASP A 5 7.78 1.48 14.31
CA ASP A 5 8.38 0.15 14.48
C ASP A 5 7.64 -0.95 13.70
N ALA A 6 6.70 -0.60 12.82
CA ALA A 6 5.95 -1.59 12.06
C ALA A 6 6.80 -2.23 10.95
N ASP A 7 6.66 -3.55 10.84
CA ASP A 7 7.29 -4.33 9.77
C ASP A 7 6.33 -4.62 8.61
N LEU A 8 5.02 -4.39 8.79
CA LEU A 8 3.98 -4.62 7.78
C LEU A 8 2.89 -3.55 7.84
N TYR A 9 2.61 -2.94 6.68
CA TYR A 9 1.49 -2.01 6.49
C TYR A 9 0.44 -2.61 5.56
N ILE A 10 -0.83 -2.54 5.95
CA ILE A 10 -1.97 -2.98 5.14
C ILE A 10 -2.87 -1.78 4.87
N GLU A 11 -3.02 -1.43 3.61
CA GLU A 11 -3.95 -0.39 3.16
C GLU A 11 -5.32 -1.00 2.86
N ALA A 12 -6.37 -0.48 3.49
CA ALA A 12 -7.77 -0.89 3.28
C ALA A 12 -8.71 0.33 3.33
N VAL A 13 -8.37 1.38 2.57
CA VAL A 13 -9.23 2.55 2.36
C VAL A 13 -10.16 2.36 1.17
N LYS A 14 -11.03 3.34 0.91
CA LYS A 14 -11.95 3.36 -0.23
C LYS A 14 -11.23 3.01 -1.54
N GLU A 15 -11.91 2.27 -2.41
CA GLU A 15 -11.42 1.88 -3.73
C GLU A 15 -11.35 3.08 -4.69
N ASP A 16 -10.38 3.97 -4.43
CA ASP A 16 -10.10 5.19 -5.16
C ASP A 16 -8.58 5.36 -5.23
N ILE A 17 -8.04 5.51 -6.44
CA ILE A 17 -6.60 5.51 -6.67
C ILE A 17 -5.91 6.74 -6.06
N GLU A 18 -6.57 7.89 -6.04
CA GLU A 18 -5.99 9.12 -5.49
C GLU A 18 -5.90 9.02 -3.97
N ILE A 19 -6.95 8.51 -3.32
CA ILE A 19 -6.97 8.29 -1.87
C ILE A 19 -5.87 7.30 -1.48
N LYS A 20 -5.78 6.16 -2.17
CA LYS A 20 -4.76 5.14 -1.90
C LYS A 20 -3.34 5.68 -2.07
N HIS A 21 -3.08 6.46 -3.12
CA HIS A 21 -1.78 7.11 -3.29
C HIS A 21 -1.48 8.08 -2.15
N ALA A 22 -2.45 8.92 -1.74
CA ALA A 22 -2.26 9.88 -0.66
C ALA A 22 -1.94 9.19 0.68
N VAL A 23 -2.57 8.06 0.97
CA VAL A 23 -2.28 7.24 2.17
C VAL A 23 -0.88 6.67 2.09
N TRP A 24 -0.49 6.07 0.96
CA TRP A 24 0.85 5.52 0.81
C TRP A 24 1.96 6.57 0.93
N GLN A 25 1.74 7.77 0.41
CA GLN A 25 2.71 8.87 0.57
C GLN A 25 2.90 9.26 2.05
N GLN A 26 1.85 9.21 2.86
CA GLN A 26 1.94 9.47 4.31
C GLN A 26 2.65 8.34 5.03
N VAL A 27 2.25 7.09 4.78
CA VAL A 27 2.86 5.90 5.42
C VAL A 27 4.36 5.82 5.10
N LEU A 28 4.74 6.06 3.85
CA LEU A 28 6.14 6.01 3.46
C LEU A 28 6.98 7.01 4.26
N GLN A 29 6.49 8.20 4.62
CA GLN A 29 7.29 9.15 5.41
C GLN A 29 7.77 8.60 6.76
N HIS A 30 7.11 7.57 7.29
CA HIS A 30 7.40 6.99 8.60
C HIS A 30 7.88 5.54 8.53
N ALA A 31 7.64 4.84 7.42
CA ALA A 31 7.99 3.44 7.27
C ALA A 31 9.51 3.21 7.21
N LYS A 32 9.95 2.14 7.89
CA LYS A 32 11.30 1.58 7.77
C LYS A 32 11.61 1.21 6.32
N GLU A 33 12.90 1.13 5.98
CA GLU A 33 13.33 0.78 4.62
C GLU A 33 13.03 -0.69 4.25
N ASP A 34 12.96 -1.57 5.24
CA ASP A 34 12.73 -3.01 5.11
C ASP A 34 11.29 -3.45 5.42
N ALA A 35 10.40 -2.50 5.71
CA ALA A 35 9.00 -2.79 5.94
C ALA A 35 8.30 -3.35 4.68
N LEU A 36 7.34 -4.24 4.90
CA LEU A 36 6.48 -4.81 3.88
C LEU A 36 5.21 -3.97 3.71
N PHE A 37 4.68 -3.93 2.49
CA PHE A 37 3.48 -3.18 2.15
C PHE A 37 2.46 -4.12 1.53
N ALA A 38 1.19 -3.95 1.86
CA ALA A 38 0.10 -4.71 1.27
C ALA A 38 -1.10 -3.81 0.99
N THR A 39 -1.77 -4.03 -0.14
CA THR A 39 -3.01 -3.30 -0.48
C THR A 39 -4.16 -4.28 -0.62
N ASN A 40 -5.25 -3.97 0.08
CA ASN A 40 -6.54 -4.63 -0.10
C ASN A 40 -7.30 -3.94 -1.24
N THR A 41 -6.92 -4.24 -2.47
CA THR A 41 -7.61 -3.74 -3.67
C THR A 41 -8.19 -4.90 -4.47
N SER A 42 -9.33 -4.65 -5.09
CA SER A 42 -10.14 -5.62 -5.82
C SER A 42 -10.17 -5.32 -7.32
N GLY A 43 -10.15 -4.04 -7.70
CA GLY A 43 -10.35 -3.59 -9.07
C GLY A 43 -9.24 -2.72 -9.65
N ILE A 44 -8.30 -2.23 -8.83
CA ILE A 44 -7.24 -1.34 -9.31
C ILE A 44 -6.01 -2.17 -9.71
N PRO A 45 -5.53 -2.09 -10.96
CA PRO A 45 -4.33 -2.79 -11.38
C PRO A 45 -3.10 -2.37 -10.57
N ILE A 46 -2.26 -3.34 -10.18
CA ILE A 46 -1.06 -3.09 -9.37
C ILE A 46 -0.09 -2.09 -10.02
N ASN A 47 0.03 -2.10 -11.34
CA ASN A 47 0.86 -1.17 -12.09
C ASN A 47 0.38 0.29 -11.94
N ALA A 48 -0.93 0.50 -11.79
CA ALA A 48 -1.48 1.82 -11.53
C ALA A 48 -1.15 2.27 -10.10
N MET A 49 -1.24 1.37 -9.13
CA MET A 49 -0.85 1.61 -7.73
C MET A 49 0.64 1.96 -7.58
N LEU A 50 1.52 1.28 -8.31
CA LEU A 50 2.97 1.43 -8.20
C LEU A 50 3.55 2.64 -8.95
N LYS A 51 2.78 3.24 -9.87
CA LYS A 51 3.25 4.33 -10.76
C LYS A 51 3.90 5.50 -10.02
N HIS A 52 3.49 5.77 -8.78
CA HIS A 52 4.00 6.86 -7.95
C HIS A 52 4.76 6.39 -6.70
N LEU A 53 4.92 5.08 -6.50
CA LEU A 53 5.47 4.47 -5.26
C LEU A 53 6.77 3.69 -5.49
N THR A 54 7.16 3.48 -6.75
CA THR A 54 8.20 2.53 -7.21
C THR A 54 9.61 2.77 -6.62
N ARG A 55 9.91 3.97 -6.11
CA ARG A 55 11.23 4.29 -5.56
C ARG A 55 11.43 3.76 -4.13
N ARG A 56 10.36 3.54 -3.38
CA ARG A 56 10.43 3.08 -1.97
C ARG A 56 9.81 1.71 -1.78
N ILE A 57 8.74 1.41 -2.50
CA ILE A 57 8.12 0.09 -2.52
C ILE A 57 8.70 -0.63 -3.73
N LYS A 58 9.62 -1.58 -3.50
CA LYS A 58 10.08 -2.47 -4.58
C LYS A 58 8.90 -3.34 -4.99
N ASN A 59 8.83 -3.72 -6.27
CA ASN A 59 7.75 -4.57 -6.79
C ASN A 59 7.58 -5.86 -5.98
N ASP A 60 8.65 -6.38 -5.40
CA ASP A 60 8.68 -7.61 -4.61
C ASP A 60 8.17 -7.42 -3.17
N SER A 61 8.01 -6.17 -2.71
CA SER A 61 7.62 -5.80 -1.34
C SER A 61 6.12 -5.50 -1.19
N LEU A 62 5.38 -5.42 -2.31
CA LEU A 62 3.96 -5.12 -2.32
C LEU A 62 3.14 -6.41 -2.46
N VAL A 63 2.59 -6.89 -1.34
CA VAL A 63 1.71 -8.05 -1.33
C VAL A 63 0.30 -7.62 -1.73
N TYR A 64 -0.18 -8.16 -2.84
CA TYR A 64 -1.56 -7.97 -3.28
C TYR A 64 -2.48 -8.90 -2.51
N ILE A 65 -3.46 -8.33 -1.81
CA ILE A 65 -4.50 -9.08 -1.13
C ILE A 65 -5.83 -8.73 -1.78
N SER A 66 -6.40 -9.63 -2.58
CA SER A 66 -7.77 -9.48 -3.07
C SER A 66 -8.72 -10.02 -2.01
N LEU A 67 -9.31 -9.15 -1.18
CA LEU A 67 -10.48 -9.54 -0.40
C LEU A 67 -11.72 -9.29 -1.26
N THR A 68 -12.24 -10.36 -1.84
CA THR A 68 -13.60 -10.37 -2.38
C THR A 68 -14.54 -10.09 -1.21
N HIS A 69 -15.06 -8.87 -1.11
CA HIS A 69 -16.13 -8.58 -0.17
C HIS A 69 -17.39 -9.26 -0.71
N HIS A 70 -17.64 -10.50 -0.29
CA HIS A 70 -19.03 -10.95 -0.16
C HIS A 70 -19.64 -10.14 0.98
N VAL A 71 -20.11 -8.94 0.66
CA VAL A 71 -21.02 -8.21 1.55
C VAL A 71 -22.30 -9.04 1.56
N LEU A 72 -22.51 -9.80 2.64
CA LEU A 72 -23.81 -10.36 3.01
C LEU A 72 -24.73 -9.22 3.48
#